data_AF-W4NBL7-F1
#
_entry.id   AF-W4NBL7-F1
#
_cell.length_a   1.000
_cell.length_b   1.000
_cell.length_c   1.000
_cell.angle_alpha   90.00
_cell.angle_beta   90.00
_cell.angle_gamma   90.00
#
_symmetry.space_group_name_H-M   'P 1'
#
loop_
_entity.id
_entity.type
_entity.pdbx_description
1 polymer ?
#
loop_
_entity_poly.entity_id
_entity_poly.type
_entity_poly.pdbx_seq_one_letter_code
_entity_poly.pdbx_strand_id
1 'polypeptide(L)'
;MMSVTRAEMWLSPFPQDDGSCFLLDSTRIRCARETAGLSKVQLAQLISVDPRTVTNYETNGAPQSKTVALAEALKVMPSFFTIHPSEPAIEDLSETQVWFRSLRKSTARQRKSAIGHGRSALLLFHWIESHFRLPNCDLPMEQMAQMPPEASALALRGDWSYGENPLPNMVSLAESHGIRVFCLPSVGKEVDAFSFVFDGQPYIAVDAHKTPERVRFDIFIRQLYDGRFRRTGNG
;
A
#
# COMPACT_ATOMS: atom_id res chain seq x y z
N MET A 1 -56.21 33.57 -37.01
CA MET A 1 -55.17 33.61 -35.96
C MET A 1 -55.70 32.89 -34.73
N MET A 2 -55.43 31.59 -34.58
CA MET A 2 -55.69 30.89 -33.32
C MET A 2 -54.36 30.73 -32.59
N SER A 3 -54.31 31.31 -31.39
CA SER A 3 -53.17 31.29 -30.49
C SER A 3 -52.96 29.87 -29.96
N VAL A 4 -51.80 29.29 -30.26
CA VAL A 4 -51.35 28.01 -29.70
C VAL A 4 -51.03 28.25 -28.23
N THR A 5 -51.84 27.68 -27.35
CA THR A 5 -51.66 27.73 -25.91
C THR A 5 -50.44 26.88 -25.54
N ARG A 6 -49.46 27.52 -24.90
CA ARG A 6 -48.21 26.95 -24.42
C ARG A 6 -48.51 25.79 -23.46
N ALA A 7 -48.14 24.57 -23.86
CA ALA A 7 -48.16 23.42 -22.96
C ALA A 7 -47.18 23.70 -21.80
N GLU A 8 -47.73 23.97 -20.62
CA GLU A 8 -46.97 24.04 -19.38
C GLU A 8 -46.36 22.65 -19.13
N MET A 9 -45.03 22.55 -19.21
CA MET A 9 -44.31 21.35 -18.82
C MET A 9 -44.51 21.17 -17.32
N TRP A 10 -45.24 20.12 -16.95
CA TRP A 10 -45.31 19.67 -15.58
C TRP A 10 -43.93 19.10 -15.20
N LEU A 11 -43.21 19.80 -14.33
CA LEU A 11 -42.03 19.25 -13.66
C LEU A 11 -42.51 18.11 -12.75
N SER A 12 -41.90 16.92 -12.91
CA SER A 12 -42.24 15.72 -12.14
C SER A 12 -42.08 15.97 -10.63
N PRO A 13 -43.08 15.62 -9.80
CA PRO A 13 -42.99 15.70 -8.34
C PRO A 13 -42.17 14.57 -7.72
N PHE A 14 -41.76 13.58 -8.51
CA PHE A 14 -40.82 12.55 -8.08
C PHE A 14 -39.40 13.09 -8.13
N PRO A 15 -38.55 12.84 -7.10
CA PRO A 15 -37.12 13.10 -7.20
C PRO A 15 -36.63 12.46 -8.50
N GLN A 16 -36.13 13.26 -9.42
CA GLN A 16 -35.26 12.70 -10.45
C GLN A 16 -34.06 12.23 -9.66
N ASP A 17 -33.79 10.92 -9.65
CA ASP A 17 -32.51 10.38 -9.23
C ASP A 17 -31.47 11.18 -9.99
N ASP A 18 -30.84 12.13 -9.29
CA ASP A 18 -29.99 13.16 -9.83
C ASP A 18 -28.64 12.56 -10.16
N GLY A 19 -28.66 11.44 -10.89
CA GLY A 19 -27.58 10.86 -11.65
C GLY A 19 -26.25 10.98 -10.95
N SER A 20 -26.21 10.79 -9.63
CA SER A 20 -24.97 10.71 -8.88
C SER A 20 -24.42 9.34 -9.23
N CYS A 21 -23.88 9.28 -10.45
CA CYS A 21 -23.12 8.18 -10.97
C CYS A 21 -21.92 8.14 -10.05
N PHE A 22 -22.04 7.40 -8.94
CA PHE A 22 -21.01 7.30 -7.91
C PHE A 22 -19.78 6.78 -8.62
N LEU A 23 -18.88 7.72 -8.96
CA LEU A 23 -17.67 7.41 -9.69
C LEU A 23 -16.81 6.54 -8.78
N LEU A 24 -16.13 5.59 -9.41
CA LEU A 24 -15.09 4.81 -8.78
C LEU A 24 -13.95 5.73 -8.38
N ASP A 25 -13.40 5.50 -7.19
CA ASP A 25 -12.40 6.39 -6.62
C ASP A 25 -11.09 6.40 -7.43
N SER A 26 -10.65 7.59 -7.81
CA SER A 26 -9.49 7.79 -8.68
C SER A 26 -8.19 7.37 -8.01
N THR A 27 -8.08 7.54 -6.69
CA THR A 27 -6.90 7.18 -5.89
C THR A 27 -6.77 5.66 -5.79
N ARG A 28 -7.88 4.94 -5.55
CA ARG A 28 -7.95 3.48 -5.56
C ARG A 28 -7.61 2.91 -6.94
N ILE A 29 -8.11 3.51 -8.01
CA ILE A 29 -7.76 3.09 -9.39
C ILE A 29 -6.26 3.23 -9.63
N ARG A 30 -5.67 4.40 -9.32
CA ARG A 30 -4.23 4.63 -9.46
C ARG A 30 -3.43 3.65 -8.62
N CYS A 31 -3.80 3.46 -7.35
CA CYS A 31 -3.12 2.55 -6.43
C CYS A 31 -3.15 1.10 -6.94
N ALA A 32 -4.31 0.61 -7.35
CA ALA A 32 -4.45 -0.74 -7.89
C ALA A 32 -3.64 -0.92 -9.19
N ARG A 33 -3.63 0.08 -10.09
CA ARG A 33 -2.79 0.03 -11.30
C ARG A 33 -1.30 -0.02 -10.97
N GLU A 34 -0.83 0.85 -10.09
CA GLU A 34 0.58 0.88 -9.66
C GLU A 34 0.99 -0.42 -8.99
N THR A 35 0.13 -0.97 -8.12
CA THR A 35 0.33 -2.26 -7.43
C THR A 35 0.39 -3.43 -8.43
N ALA A 36 -0.49 -3.47 -9.43
CA ALA A 36 -0.43 -4.44 -10.53
C ALA A 36 0.76 -4.21 -11.48
N GLY A 37 1.56 -3.17 -11.22
CA GLY A 37 2.69 -2.78 -12.06
C GLY A 37 2.28 -2.26 -13.44
N LEU A 38 1.01 -2.05 -13.76
CA LEU A 38 0.60 -1.74 -15.14
C LEU A 38 0.88 -0.28 -15.51
N SER A 39 1.33 -0.05 -16.75
CA SER A 39 1.32 1.30 -17.32
C SER A 39 -0.11 1.72 -17.68
N LYS A 40 -0.37 3.03 -17.80
CA LYS A 40 -1.68 3.53 -18.26
C LYS A 40 -2.07 2.96 -19.63
N VAL A 41 -1.09 2.81 -20.52
CA VAL A 41 -1.28 2.21 -21.85
C VAL A 41 -1.65 0.74 -21.75
N GLN A 42 -0.97 -0.02 -20.90
CA GLN A 42 -1.28 -1.45 -20.69
C GLN A 42 -2.67 -1.64 -20.09
N LEU A 43 -3.04 -0.84 -19.08
CA LEU A 43 -4.38 -0.89 -18.52
C LEU A 43 -5.44 -0.53 -19.57
N ALA A 44 -5.19 0.50 -20.37
CA ALA A 44 -6.10 0.94 -21.43
C ALA A 44 -6.36 -0.18 -22.46
N GLN A 45 -5.31 -0.89 -22.86
CA GLN A 45 -5.41 -2.06 -23.74
C GLN A 45 -6.24 -3.19 -23.09
N LEU A 46 -6.00 -3.49 -21.81
CA LEU A 46 -6.72 -4.55 -21.09
C LEU A 46 -8.22 -4.29 -20.96
N ILE A 47 -8.62 -3.03 -20.76
CA ILE A 47 -10.04 -2.64 -20.61
C ILE A 47 -10.66 -2.07 -21.88
N SER A 48 -9.95 -2.17 -23.02
CA SER A 48 -10.36 -1.69 -24.35
C SER A 48 -10.82 -0.22 -24.37
N VAL A 49 -9.99 0.69 -23.87
CA VAL A 49 -10.21 2.15 -23.91
C VAL A 49 -8.96 2.89 -24.38
N ASP A 50 -9.08 4.21 -24.59
CA ASP A 50 -7.93 5.06 -24.92
C ASP A 50 -7.06 5.35 -23.68
N PRO A 51 -5.71 5.45 -23.79
CA PRO A 51 -4.85 5.82 -22.67
C PRO A 51 -5.20 7.15 -21.97
N ARG A 52 -5.79 8.11 -22.70
CA ARG A 52 -6.30 9.37 -22.13
C ARG A 52 -7.50 9.11 -21.22
N THR A 53 -8.33 8.11 -21.54
CA THR A 53 -9.45 7.70 -20.69
C THR A 53 -8.97 7.16 -19.35
N VAL A 54 -7.91 6.34 -19.33
CA VAL A 54 -7.31 5.87 -18.06
C VAL A 54 -6.75 7.04 -17.25
N THR A 55 -6.14 8.03 -17.91
CA THR A 55 -5.70 9.25 -17.22
C THR A 55 -6.88 10.00 -16.60
N ASN A 56 -8.00 10.11 -17.32
CA ASN A 56 -9.22 10.71 -16.79
C ASN A 56 -9.76 9.94 -15.59
N TYR A 57 -9.73 8.60 -15.62
CA TYR A 57 -10.14 7.76 -14.49
C TYR A 57 -9.30 7.98 -13.24
N GLU A 58 -7.99 8.16 -13.38
CA GLU A 58 -7.07 8.45 -12.27
C GLU A 58 -7.13 9.90 -11.77
N THR A 59 -7.85 10.80 -12.46
CA THR A 59 -8.04 12.19 -12.02
C THR A 59 -9.45 12.41 -11.47
N ASN A 60 -10.46 12.06 -12.26
CA ASN A 60 -11.86 12.40 -12.02
C ASN A 60 -12.70 11.20 -11.55
N GLY A 61 -12.13 10.00 -11.56
CA GLY A 61 -12.85 8.75 -11.27
C GLY A 61 -13.39 8.08 -12.54
N ALA A 62 -13.71 6.80 -12.41
CA ALA A 62 -14.27 5.99 -13.51
C ALA A 62 -15.78 5.75 -13.32
N PRO A 63 -16.55 5.59 -14.40
CA PRO A 63 -17.96 5.21 -14.26
C PRO A 63 -18.10 3.79 -13.70
N GLN A 64 -19.17 3.53 -12.96
CA GLN A 64 -19.45 2.20 -12.38
C GLN A 64 -19.57 1.08 -13.44
N SER A 65 -19.92 1.43 -14.67
CA SER A 65 -19.95 0.46 -15.79
C SER A 65 -18.57 -0.16 -16.08
N LYS A 66 -17.48 0.43 -15.57
CA LYS A 66 -16.12 -0.09 -15.72
C LYS A 66 -15.61 -0.87 -14.51
N THR A 67 -16.38 -1.01 -13.43
CA THR A 67 -15.94 -1.68 -12.19
C THR A 67 -15.40 -3.08 -12.44
N VAL A 68 -16.16 -3.92 -13.13
CA VAL A 68 -15.79 -5.33 -13.37
C VAL A 68 -14.52 -5.42 -14.23
N ALA A 69 -14.46 -4.66 -15.33
CA ALA A 69 -13.30 -4.64 -16.22
C ALA A 69 -12.02 -4.19 -15.50
N LEU A 70 -12.12 -3.16 -14.65
CA LEU A 70 -11.00 -2.67 -13.84
C LEU A 70 -10.59 -3.71 -12.78
N ALA A 71 -11.54 -4.30 -12.08
CA ALA A 71 -11.29 -5.33 -11.06
C ALA A 71 -10.55 -6.54 -11.64
N GLU A 72 -11.01 -7.05 -12.79
CA GLU A 72 -10.40 -8.20 -13.47
C GLU A 72 -9.00 -7.90 -14.01
N ALA A 73 -8.79 -6.71 -14.58
CA ALA A 73 -7.51 -6.28 -15.11
C ALA A 73 -6.49 -6.02 -14.00
N LEU A 74 -6.93 -5.45 -12.87
CA LEU A 74 -6.08 -5.06 -11.75
C LEU A 74 -5.97 -6.13 -10.66
N LYS A 75 -6.71 -7.24 -10.78
CA LYS A 75 -6.73 -8.36 -9.82
C LYS A 75 -7.11 -7.93 -8.41
N VAL A 76 -8.08 -7.03 -8.30
CA VAL A 76 -8.66 -6.56 -7.03
C VAL A 76 -10.16 -6.88 -7.00
N MET A 77 -10.76 -6.83 -5.81
CA MET A 77 -12.22 -6.93 -5.69
C MET A 77 -12.89 -5.66 -6.24
N PRO A 78 -14.08 -5.76 -6.88
CA PRO A 78 -14.87 -4.60 -7.30
C PRO A 78 -15.06 -3.54 -6.21
N SER A 79 -15.26 -3.98 -4.97
CA SER A 79 -15.44 -3.11 -3.79
C SER A 79 -14.21 -2.27 -3.47
N PHE A 80 -13.02 -2.64 -3.96
CA PHE A 80 -11.79 -1.88 -3.71
C PHE A 80 -11.88 -0.44 -4.24
N PHE A 81 -12.69 -0.18 -5.27
CA PHE A 81 -12.83 1.15 -5.86
C PHE A 81 -13.88 2.03 -5.18
N THR A 82 -14.56 1.52 -4.16
CA THR A 82 -15.60 2.25 -3.42
C THR A 82 -15.08 2.52 -2.02
N ILE A 83 -15.05 3.80 -1.62
CA ILE A 83 -14.61 4.19 -0.29
C ILE A 83 -15.83 4.29 0.61
N HIS A 84 -15.86 3.50 1.68
CA HIS A 84 -16.81 3.73 2.77
C HIS A 84 -16.31 4.87 3.68
N PRO A 85 -17.19 5.71 4.27
CA PRO A 85 -16.75 6.81 5.16
C PRO A 85 -15.92 6.38 6.37
N SER A 86 -16.03 5.12 6.78
CA SER A 86 -15.24 4.54 7.88
C SER A 86 -13.94 3.87 7.43
N GLU A 87 -13.67 3.83 6.13
CA GLU A 87 -12.42 3.25 5.61
C GLU A 87 -11.28 4.26 5.70
N PRO A 88 -10.05 3.81 6.04
CA PRO A 88 -8.88 4.65 5.93
C PRO A 88 -8.65 5.10 4.48
N ALA A 89 -8.13 6.31 4.33
CA ALA A 89 -7.60 6.77 3.06
C ALA A 89 -6.41 5.91 2.63
N ILE A 90 -6.13 5.85 1.33
CA ILE A 90 -4.85 5.32 0.87
C ILE A 90 -3.77 6.30 1.30
N GLU A 91 -2.94 5.88 2.24
CA GLU A 91 -1.77 6.64 2.65
C GLU A 91 -0.75 6.74 1.52
N ASP A 92 -0.20 7.94 1.31
CA ASP A 92 0.80 8.15 0.28
C ASP A 92 2.20 7.75 0.77
N LEU A 93 2.50 6.46 0.61
CA LEU A 93 3.85 5.97 0.75
C LEU A 93 4.70 6.38 -0.47
N SER A 94 5.69 7.24 -0.25
CA SER A 94 6.61 7.70 -1.29
C SER A 94 7.82 6.77 -1.45
N GLU A 95 8.47 6.77 -2.63
CA GLU A 95 9.69 5.97 -2.88
C GLU A 95 10.84 6.34 -1.92
N THR A 96 10.86 7.59 -1.41
CA THR A 96 11.85 8.06 -0.43
C THR A 96 11.65 7.51 0.98
N GLN A 97 10.45 7.01 1.30
CA GLN A 97 10.13 6.40 2.59
C GLN A 97 10.35 4.88 2.58
N VAL A 98 10.70 4.30 1.43
CA VAL A 98 10.86 2.85 1.26
C VAL A 98 12.32 2.50 1.03
N TRP A 99 12.83 1.57 1.83
CA TRP A 99 14.18 1.05 1.73
C TRP A 99 14.16 -0.35 1.13
N PHE A 100 14.63 -0.45 -0.11
CA PHE A 100 14.79 -1.72 -0.80
C PHE A 100 16.12 -2.36 -0.48
N ARG A 101 16.11 -3.64 -0.08
CA ARG A 101 17.32 -4.40 0.22
C ARG A 101 18.29 -4.48 -0.97
N SER A 102 17.76 -4.62 -2.18
CA SER A 102 18.55 -4.70 -3.41
C SER A 102 17.98 -3.84 -4.52
N LEU A 103 18.58 -2.66 -4.71
CA LEU A 103 18.18 -1.71 -5.76
C LEU A 103 18.71 -2.08 -7.15
N ARG A 104 19.83 -2.83 -7.25
CA ARG A 104 20.52 -3.07 -8.53
C ARG A 104 19.77 -3.94 -9.52
N LYS A 105 18.74 -4.69 -9.06
CA LYS A 105 18.00 -5.65 -9.90
C LYS A 105 16.55 -5.27 -10.16
N SER A 106 16.00 -4.26 -9.47
CA SER A 106 14.59 -3.86 -9.62
C SER A 106 14.43 -2.66 -10.55
N THR A 107 13.51 -2.79 -11.51
CA THR A 107 13.08 -1.70 -12.40
C THR A 107 12.22 -0.68 -11.63
N ALA A 108 12.11 0.54 -12.14
CA ALA A 108 11.24 1.57 -11.56
C ALA A 108 9.77 1.11 -11.47
N ARG A 109 9.32 0.33 -12.47
CA ARG A 109 7.98 -0.27 -12.49
C ARG A 109 7.77 -1.21 -11.30
N GLN A 110 8.71 -2.10 -11.06
CA GLN A 110 8.65 -3.05 -9.96
C GLN A 110 8.69 -2.35 -8.60
N ARG A 111 9.53 -1.31 -8.44
CA ARG A 111 9.56 -0.51 -7.21
C ARG A 111 8.22 0.17 -6.92
N LYS A 112 7.55 0.70 -7.95
CA LYS A 112 6.19 1.24 -7.80
C LYS A 112 5.16 0.19 -7.40
N SER A 113 5.25 -1.02 -7.95
CA SER A 113 4.39 -2.13 -7.52
C SER A 113 4.62 -2.49 -6.06
N ALA A 114 5.87 -2.63 -5.63
CA ALA A 114 6.22 -2.89 -4.24
C ALA A 114 5.70 -1.79 -3.29
N ILE A 115 5.84 -0.52 -3.66
CA ILE A 115 5.25 0.59 -2.89
C ILE A 115 3.73 0.48 -2.83
N GLY A 116 3.07 0.11 -3.93
CA GLY A 116 1.63 -0.17 -3.97
C GLY A 116 1.20 -1.30 -3.01
N HIS A 117 2.01 -2.35 -2.90
CA HIS A 117 1.82 -3.39 -1.88
C HIS A 117 2.01 -2.84 -0.46
N GLY A 118 2.98 -1.95 -0.23
CA GLY A 118 3.15 -1.23 1.03
C GLY A 118 1.91 -0.41 1.41
N ARG A 119 1.32 0.33 0.46
CA ARG A 119 0.05 1.06 0.68
C ARG A 119 -1.11 0.12 1.01
N SER A 120 -1.18 -1.02 0.35
CA SER A 120 -2.19 -2.06 0.65
C SER A 120 -2.00 -2.65 2.05
N ALA A 121 -0.74 -2.83 2.49
CA ALA A 121 -0.43 -3.26 3.84
C ALA A 121 -0.86 -2.21 4.88
N LEU A 122 -0.66 -0.91 4.62
CA LEU A 122 -1.14 0.16 5.50
C LEU A 122 -2.66 0.10 5.70
N LEU A 123 -3.43 -0.07 4.62
CA LEU A 123 -4.89 -0.25 4.71
C LEU A 123 -5.26 -1.47 5.56
N LEU A 124 -4.57 -2.60 5.35
CA LEU A 124 -4.79 -3.83 6.10
C LEU A 124 -4.49 -3.65 7.59
N PHE A 125 -3.33 -3.08 7.93
CA PHE A 125 -2.93 -2.88 9.33
C PHE A 125 -3.80 -1.86 10.03
N HIS A 126 -4.25 -0.79 9.36
CA HIS A 126 -5.23 0.13 9.93
C HIS A 126 -6.55 -0.60 10.26
N TRP A 127 -7.01 -1.46 9.36
CA TRP A 127 -8.19 -2.29 9.62
C TRP A 127 -7.96 -3.21 10.82
N ILE A 128 -6.81 -3.90 10.89
CA ILE A 128 -6.46 -4.75 12.04
C ILE A 128 -6.45 -3.95 13.35
N GLU A 129 -5.81 -2.79 13.39
CA GLU A 129 -5.68 -1.94 14.58
C GLU A 129 -7.02 -1.38 15.06
N SER A 130 -7.98 -1.16 14.14
CA SER A 130 -9.34 -0.78 14.52
C SER A 130 -10.14 -1.90 15.18
N HIS A 131 -9.72 -3.16 15.03
CA HIS A 131 -10.41 -4.34 15.59
C HIS A 131 -9.61 -5.05 16.69
N PHE A 132 -8.29 -4.89 16.73
CA PHE A 132 -7.37 -5.64 17.58
C PHE A 132 -6.32 -4.73 18.22
N ARG A 133 -5.87 -5.09 19.42
CA ARG A 133 -4.71 -4.46 20.04
C ARG A 133 -3.45 -5.18 19.58
N LEU A 134 -2.61 -4.47 18.84
CA LEU A 134 -1.29 -4.95 18.43
C LEU A 134 -0.23 -4.52 19.45
N PRO A 135 0.89 -5.26 19.56
CA PRO A 135 2.02 -4.81 20.37
C PRO A 135 2.55 -3.46 19.89
N ASN A 136 2.93 -2.62 20.86
CA ASN A 136 3.63 -1.37 20.57
C ASN A 136 5.06 -1.68 20.10
N CYS A 137 5.56 -0.84 19.19
CA CYS A 137 6.96 -0.92 18.78
C CYS A 137 7.88 -0.55 19.95
N ASP A 138 8.75 -1.46 20.35
CA ASP A 138 9.76 -1.23 21.40
C ASP A 138 11.18 -1.08 20.84
N LEU A 139 11.32 -0.93 19.52
CA LEU A 139 12.61 -0.73 18.88
C LEU A 139 13.20 0.65 19.22
N PRO A 140 14.42 0.72 19.78
CA PRO A 140 15.13 1.98 20.00
C PRO A 140 15.75 2.54 18.70
N MET A 141 14.91 2.83 17.71
CA MET A 141 15.33 3.20 16.34
C MET A 141 16.32 4.37 16.30
N GLU A 142 16.13 5.40 17.14
CA GLU A 142 17.01 6.57 17.18
C GLU A 142 18.41 6.25 17.68
N GLN A 143 18.52 5.36 18.67
CA GLN A 143 19.79 4.95 19.27
C GLN A 143 20.52 3.98 18.34
N MET A 144 19.77 3.01 17.79
CA MET A 144 20.25 2.03 16.81
C MET A 144 20.84 2.70 15.57
N ALA A 145 20.28 3.85 15.17
CA ALA A 145 20.74 4.64 14.02
C ALA A 145 22.09 5.33 14.21
N GLN A 146 22.56 5.48 15.45
CA GLN A 146 23.80 6.16 15.81
C GLN A 146 24.97 5.18 16.02
N MET A 147 24.70 3.88 15.95
CA MET A 147 25.64 2.81 16.23
C MET A 147 25.96 2.00 14.96
N PRO A 148 27.16 1.39 14.88
CA PRO A 148 27.46 0.41 13.84
C PRO A 148 26.45 -0.75 13.86
N PRO A 149 26.07 -1.33 12.71
CA PRO A 149 25.06 -2.39 12.65
C PRO A 149 25.32 -3.56 13.59
N GLU A 150 26.57 -3.98 13.73
CA GLU A 150 27.00 -5.05 14.62
C GLU A 150 26.76 -4.71 16.09
N ALA A 151 27.05 -3.47 16.49
CA ALA A 151 26.82 -2.99 17.86
C ALA A 151 25.33 -2.84 18.15
N SER A 152 24.55 -2.29 17.22
CA SER A 152 23.10 -2.15 17.37
C SER A 152 22.41 -3.52 17.45
N ALA A 153 22.87 -4.51 16.71
CA ALA A 153 22.34 -5.87 16.80
C ALA A 153 22.65 -6.52 18.16
N LEU A 154 23.84 -6.30 18.72
CA LEU A 154 24.20 -6.81 20.05
C LEU A 154 23.37 -6.12 21.15
N ALA A 155 23.21 -4.80 21.08
CA ALA A 155 22.38 -4.04 22.01
C ALA A 155 20.93 -4.54 21.97
N LEU A 156 20.34 -4.66 20.78
CA LEU A 156 18.96 -5.13 20.60
C LEU A 156 18.75 -6.55 21.15
N ARG A 157 19.73 -7.44 20.97
CA ARG A 157 19.68 -8.80 21.55
C ARG A 157 19.73 -8.78 23.07
N GLY A 158 20.44 -7.81 23.66
CA GLY A 158 20.43 -7.57 25.10
C GLY A 158 19.06 -7.08 25.57
N ASP A 159 18.51 -6.07 24.91
CA ASP A 159 17.21 -5.48 25.24
C ASP A 159 16.07 -6.49 25.14
N TRP A 160 16.08 -7.33 24.10
CA TRP A 160 15.12 -8.41 23.91
C TRP A 160 15.40 -9.66 24.78
N SER A 161 16.37 -9.59 25.69
CA SER A 161 16.73 -10.67 26.63
C SER A 161 17.17 -11.99 25.98
N TYR A 162 17.67 -11.94 24.74
CA TYR A 162 18.20 -13.11 24.05
C TYR A 162 19.71 -13.29 24.20
N GLY A 163 20.48 -12.21 24.44
CA GLY A 163 21.94 -12.29 24.64
C GLY A 163 22.62 -13.05 23.50
N GLU A 164 23.34 -14.13 23.81
CA GLU A 164 23.99 -15.02 22.82
C GLU A 164 23.13 -16.23 22.39
N ASN A 165 21.92 -16.38 22.94
CA ASN A 165 21.06 -17.53 22.63
C ASN A 165 20.59 -17.55 21.16
N PRO A 166 20.31 -18.73 20.58
CA PRO A 166 19.70 -18.80 19.27
C PRO A 166 18.40 -18.00 19.20
N LEU A 167 18.21 -17.21 18.13
CA LEU A 167 16.96 -16.49 17.91
C LEU A 167 15.87 -17.46 17.46
N PRO A 168 14.60 -17.26 17.90
CA PRO A 168 13.47 -18.09 17.50
C PRO A 168 13.06 -17.79 16.05
N ASN A 169 11.80 -18.03 15.71
CA ASN A 169 11.25 -17.55 14.44
C ASN A 169 11.35 -16.01 14.39
N MET A 170 12.16 -15.51 13.45
CA MET A 170 12.44 -14.08 13.30
C MET A 170 11.19 -13.25 12.97
N VAL A 171 10.19 -13.82 12.28
CA VAL A 171 8.94 -13.12 11.96
C VAL A 171 8.17 -12.91 13.25
N SER A 172 7.95 -14.00 13.99
CA SER A 172 7.22 -13.95 15.26
C SER A 172 7.91 -13.06 16.29
N LEU A 173 9.25 -13.07 16.32
CA LEU A 173 10.04 -12.16 17.16
C LEU A 173 9.81 -10.70 16.76
N ALA A 174 9.89 -10.38 15.47
CA ALA A 174 9.65 -9.02 14.99
C ALA A 174 8.23 -8.54 15.35
N GLU A 175 7.22 -9.38 15.11
CA GLU A 175 5.81 -9.08 15.40
C GLU A 175 5.55 -8.93 16.90
N SER A 176 6.19 -9.73 17.76
CA SER A 176 6.04 -9.61 19.23
C SER A 176 6.60 -8.30 19.78
N HIS A 177 7.59 -7.73 19.08
CA HIS A 177 8.19 -6.41 19.35
C HIS A 177 7.50 -5.27 18.59
N GLY A 178 6.29 -5.54 18.08
CA GLY A 178 5.43 -4.56 17.45
C GLY A 178 5.78 -4.24 16.00
N ILE A 179 6.76 -4.87 15.38
CA ILE A 179 7.08 -4.65 13.95
C ILE A 179 5.99 -5.29 13.09
N ARG A 180 5.47 -4.54 12.11
CA ARG A 180 4.43 -5.06 11.19
C ARG A 180 5.10 -5.83 10.06
N VAL A 181 4.83 -7.13 9.95
CA VAL A 181 5.40 -7.97 8.87
C VAL A 181 4.30 -8.36 7.90
N PHE A 182 4.57 -8.25 6.59
CA PHE A 182 3.65 -8.71 5.56
C PHE A 182 4.40 -9.36 4.39
N CYS A 183 3.69 -10.20 3.64
CA CYS A 183 4.27 -10.95 2.54
C CYS A 183 3.92 -10.32 1.19
N LEU A 184 4.91 -10.29 0.29
CA LEU A 184 4.69 -9.92 -1.11
C LEU A 184 4.15 -11.12 -1.89
N PRO A 185 3.16 -10.93 -2.79
CA PRO A 185 2.66 -12.00 -3.63
C PRO A 185 3.70 -12.48 -4.65
N SER A 186 3.56 -13.72 -5.13
CA SER A 186 4.48 -14.36 -6.10
C SER A 186 4.48 -13.74 -7.48
N VAL A 187 3.42 -12.99 -7.81
CA VAL A 187 3.07 -12.69 -9.19
C VAL A 187 4.04 -11.64 -9.72
N GLY A 188 4.97 -12.10 -10.55
CA GLY A 188 6.14 -11.35 -10.98
C GLY A 188 7.19 -11.33 -9.87
N LYS A 189 8.42 -11.78 -10.15
CA LYS A 189 9.55 -11.59 -9.24
C LYS A 189 9.92 -10.11 -9.21
N GLU A 190 9.09 -9.29 -8.57
CA GLU A 190 9.12 -7.85 -8.82
C GLU A 190 10.15 -7.17 -7.95
N VAL A 191 10.21 -7.44 -6.64
CA VAL A 191 11.18 -6.78 -5.77
C VAL A 191 11.62 -7.71 -4.64
N ASP A 192 12.90 -7.58 -4.25
CA ASP A 192 13.45 -8.17 -3.03
C ASP A 192 12.73 -7.61 -1.78
N ALA A 193 13.00 -8.15 -0.59
CA ALA A 193 12.43 -7.62 0.64
C ALA A 193 12.73 -6.11 0.81
N PHE A 194 11.80 -5.41 1.45
CA PHE A 194 11.93 -3.98 1.73
C PHE A 194 11.32 -3.62 3.07
N SER A 195 11.71 -2.47 3.62
CA SER A 195 11.13 -1.92 4.84
C SER A 195 10.76 -0.46 4.67
N PHE A 196 9.86 0.00 5.52
CA PHE A 196 9.54 1.41 5.68
C PHE A 196 9.06 1.67 7.10
N VAL A 197 9.02 2.94 7.50
CA VAL A 197 8.24 3.35 8.66
C VAL A 197 7.20 4.36 8.22
N PHE A 198 6.01 4.16 8.76
CA PHE A 198 4.89 5.04 8.59
C PHE A 198 4.36 5.42 9.97
N ASP A 199 4.25 6.71 10.25
CA ASP A 199 3.79 7.24 11.54
C ASP A 199 4.50 6.64 12.78
N GLY A 200 5.83 6.49 12.70
CA GLY A 200 6.64 5.90 13.77
C GLY A 200 6.56 4.36 13.90
N GLN A 201 5.68 3.71 13.13
CA GLN A 201 5.48 2.27 13.13
C GLN A 201 6.31 1.58 12.02
N PRO A 202 7.21 0.63 12.33
CA PRO A 202 7.99 -0.10 11.33
C PRO A 202 7.22 -1.23 10.64
N TYR A 203 7.47 -1.33 9.34
CA TYR A 203 6.91 -2.33 8.44
C TYR A 203 8.03 -3.06 7.69
N ILE A 204 7.92 -4.38 7.58
CA ILE A 204 8.82 -5.25 6.82
C ILE A 204 8.00 -6.05 5.81
N ALA A 205 8.35 -5.92 4.54
CA ALA A 205 7.85 -6.74 3.45
C ALA A 205 8.82 -7.89 3.20
N VAL A 206 8.37 -9.13 3.39
CA VAL A 206 9.16 -10.34 3.10
C VAL A 206 8.68 -11.02 1.82
N ASP A 207 9.60 -11.67 1.11
CA ASP A 207 9.25 -12.52 -0.02
C ASP A 207 8.96 -13.95 0.48
N ALA A 208 7.68 -14.34 0.46
CA ALA A 208 7.22 -15.63 0.95
C ALA A 208 7.69 -16.84 0.12
N HIS A 209 8.31 -16.64 -1.05
CA HIS A 209 8.80 -17.72 -1.92
C HIS A 209 10.24 -18.10 -1.64
N LYS A 210 10.91 -17.33 -0.78
CA LYS A 210 12.27 -17.64 -0.36
C LYS A 210 12.28 -18.76 0.66
N THR A 211 13.42 -19.45 0.72
CA THR A 211 13.65 -20.43 1.77
C THR A 211 13.60 -19.74 3.15
N PRO A 212 13.23 -20.46 4.22
CA PRO A 212 13.15 -19.88 5.57
C PRO A 212 14.45 -19.19 6.00
N GLU A 213 15.62 -19.70 5.60
CA GLU A 213 16.91 -19.09 5.89
C GLU A 213 17.03 -17.71 5.24
N ARG A 214 16.57 -17.57 3.99
CA ARG A 214 16.58 -16.30 3.26
C ARG A 214 15.56 -15.31 3.83
N VAL A 215 14.40 -15.77 4.29
CA VAL A 215 13.42 -14.91 5.00
C VAL A 215 13.99 -14.39 6.31
N ARG A 216 14.76 -15.20 7.07
CA ARG A 216 15.48 -14.71 8.26
C ARG A 216 16.43 -13.55 7.92
N PHE A 217 17.13 -13.66 6.80
CA PHE A 217 17.98 -12.58 6.31
C PHE A 217 17.19 -11.37 5.77
N ASP A 218 15.95 -11.55 5.31
CA ASP A 218 15.07 -10.45 4.90
C ASP A 218 14.57 -9.67 6.10
N ILE A 219 14.39 -10.28 7.27
CA ILE A 219 13.98 -9.60 8.51
C ILE A 219 15.16 -8.81 9.10
N PHE A 220 16.38 -9.30 8.87
CA PHE A 220 17.62 -8.58 9.16
C PHE A 220 17.86 -7.46 8.14
N ILE A 221 16.94 -6.49 8.06
CA ILE A 221 17.12 -5.33 7.21
C ILE A 221 18.13 -4.41 7.89
N ARG A 222 19.36 -4.46 7.37
CA ARG A 222 20.51 -3.60 7.69
C ARG A 222 20.20 -2.10 7.76
N GLN A 223 19.06 -1.66 7.22
CA GLN A 223 18.75 -0.25 6.95
C GLN A 223 17.69 0.38 7.87
N LEU A 224 17.08 -0.36 8.80
CA LEU A 224 16.41 0.28 9.95
C LEU A 224 17.40 1.08 10.83
N TYR A 225 18.70 0.87 10.62
CA TYR A 225 19.82 1.48 11.33
C TYR A 225 20.47 2.64 10.58
N ASP A 226 20.10 2.94 9.33
CA ASP A 226 20.69 4.05 8.60
C ASP A 226 19.88 5.30 8.96
N GLY A 227 20.44 6.20 9.77
CA GLY A 227 19.79 7.32 10.49
C GLY A 227 19.12 8.42 9.66
N ARG A 228 18.54 8.07 8.51
CA ARG A 228 17.65 8.91 7.69
C ARG A 228 16.17 8.77 8.05
N PHE A 229 15.88 8.34 9.26
CA PHE A 229 14.57 8.39 9.91
C PHE A 229 14.13 9.82 10.27
N ARG A 230 14.54 10.83 9.50
CA ARG A 230 14.16 12.22 9.76
C ARG A 230 12.74 12.44 9.27
N ARG A 231 11.82 12.47 10.24
CA ARG A 231 10.53 13.18 10.28
C ARG A 231 9.96 13.56 8.91
N THR A 232 9.03 12.76 8.41
CA THR A 232 7.88 13.29 7.67
C THR A 232 6.67 13.27 8.60
N GLY A 233 6.74 14.11 9.64
CA GLY A 233 5.56 14.55 10.39
C GLY A 233 5.30 16.00 9.96
N ASN A 234 4.10 16.27 9.49
CA ASN A 234 3.64 17.56 8.98
C ASN A 234 4.11 18.75 9.84
N GLY A 235 4.68 19.73 9.14
CA GLY A 235 4.71 21.15 9.52
C GLY A 235 4.28 21.96 8.30
#